data_AF-A0A935NTP3-F1
#
_entry.id   AF-A0A935NTP3-F1
#
_cell.length_a   1.000
_cell.length_b   1.000
_cell.length_c   1.000
_cell.angle_alpha   90.00
_cell.angle_beta   90.00
_cell.angle_gamma   90.00
#
_symmetry.space_group_name_H-M   'P 1'
#
loop_
_entity.id
_entity.type
_entity.pdbx_description
1 polymer ?
#
loop_
_entity_poly.entity_id
_entity_poly.type
_entity_poly.pdbx_seq_one_letter_code
_entity_poly.pdbx_strand_id
1 'polypeptide(L)'
;MKTLHALWATCLALAATLAQAAPEAVLRVEASEPRAYGYRVGDHLQRQVVVHVPEGWRLDEATLPRPGGRGQALELRHVTRRGPAGSGRLELDLDYQVFLAPAQVRTVEIAPLRLRFAGASRIEEVLVEAWPVTISPLVPVQAPTRRGYGELQPDKPPPLIDTGAARRRLEWFAVAAALLLAWLAVVHLGPPWAAARNRPFGVAWRRLHGLASNPAEAAWREACVQVHEALNRSAGEVLFERGLDSFVARQPAFAAVRDELARFLQMSRAEFFGDAARQKDDGAWLRALCRRCRDAERGMA
;
A
#
# COMPACT_ATOMS: atom_id res chain seq x y z
N MET A 1 -80.65 -31.60 -86.63
CA MET A 1 -79.57 -31.94 -85.68
C MET A 1 -78.34 -31.02 -85.78
N LYS A 2 -78.45 -29.76 -86.26
CA LYS A 2 -77.30 -28.82 -86.38
C LYS A 2 -77.33 -27.65 -85.39
N THR A 3 -78.44 -27.46 -84.66
CA THR A 3 -78.66 -26.30 -83.77
C THR A 3 -78.27 -26.56 -82.31
N LEU A 4 -78.15 -27.82 -81.88
CA LEU A 4 -77.76 -28.14 -80.49
C LEU A 4 -76.25 -28.00 -80.23
N HIS A 5 -75.41 -28.14 -81.24
CA HIS A 5 -73.94 -28.08 -81.06
C HIS A 5 -73.43 -26.63 -80.99
N ALA A 6 -74.17 -25.67 -81.56
CA ALA A 6 -73.81 -24.26 -81.51
C ALA A 6 -74.02 -23.67 -80.10
N LEU A 7 -75.07 -24.08 -79.38
CA LEU A 7 -75.37 -23.62 -78.01
C LEU A 7 -74.40 -24.16 -76.95
N TRP A 8 -73.85 -25.35 -77.16
CA TRP A 8 -72.85 -25.92 -76.25
C TRP A 8 -71.47 -25.27 -76.40
N ALA A 9 -71.11 -24.85 -77.62
CA ALA A 9 -69.85 -24.14 -77.88
C ALA A 9 -69.83 -22.72 -77.29
N THR A 10 -70.95 -21.99 -77.31
CA THR A 10 -71.05 -20.65 -76.70
C THR A 10 -71.09 -20.69 -75.17
N CYS A 11 -71.69 -21.71 -74.56
CA CYS A 11 -71.65 -21.88 -73.09
C CYS A 11 -70.27 -22.28 -72.57
N LEU A 12 -69.47 -23.06 -73.33
CA LEU A 12 -68.09 -23.37 -72.93
C LEU A 12 -67.14 -22.17 -73.06
N ALA A 13 -67.36 -21.31 -74.06
CA ALA A 13 -66.54 -20.12 -74.26
C ALA A 13 -66.78 -19.03 -73.21
N LEU A 14 -68.01 -18.91 -72.68
CA LEU A 14 -68.33 -17.95 -71.62
C LEU A 14 -67.87 -18.43 -70.23
N ALA A 15 -67.75 -19.75 -70.03
CA ALA A 15 -67.24 -20.33 -68.78
C ALA A 15 -65.71 -20.23 -68.67
N ALA A 16 -64.98 -20.13 -69.79
CA ALA A 16 -63.53 -19.96 -69.81
C ALA A 16 -63.05 -18.52 -69.54
N THR A 17 -63.94 -17.53 -69.62
CA THR A 17 -63.61 -16.11 -69.32
C THR A 17 -63.82 -15.72 -67.86
N LEU A 18 -64.36 -16.61 -67.02
CA LEU A 18 -64.18 -16.51 -65.57
C LEU A 18 -62.81 -17.08 -65.23
N ALA A 19 -61.77 -16.44 -65.77
CA ALA A 19 -60.42 -16.59 -65.29
C ALA A 19 -60.49 -16.41 -63.77
N GLN A 20 -60.13 -17.47 -63.04
CA GLN A 20 -59.87 -17.43 -61.62
C GLN A 20 -59.15 -16.10 -61.31
N ALA A 21 -59.85 -15.16 -60.71
CA ALA A 21 -59.20 -14.16 -59.89
C ALA A 21 -58.56 -14.99 -58.77
N ALA A 22 -57.28 -15.32 -58.94
CA ALA A 22 -56.48 -15.87 -57.87
C ALA A 22 -56.71 -14.97 -56.65
N PRO A 23 -56.98 -15.54 -55.46
CA PRO A 23 -57.21 -14.73 -54.27
C PRO A 23 -56.06 -13.74 -54.17
N GLU A 24 -56.42 -12.45 -54.09
CA GLU A 24 -55.45 -11.38 -53.99
C GLU A 24 -54.50 -11.72 -52.85
N ALA A 25 -53.22 -11.90 -53.20
CA ALA A 25 -52.26 -12.47 -52.28
C ALA A 25 -51.86 -11.36 -51.30
N VAL A 26 -52.54 -11.28 -50.16
CA VAL A 26 -52.38 -10.22 -49.15
C VAL A 26 -51.23 -10.58 -48.21
N LEU A 27 -50.34 -9.62 -47.97
CA LEU A 27 -49.32 -9.72 -46.92
C LEU A 27 -49.98 -9.71 -45.55
N ARG A 28 -49.70 -10.70 -44.71
CA ARG A 28 -50.19 -10.73 -43.32
C ARG A 28 -49.03 -10.60 -42.36
N VAL A 29 -49.20 -9.78 -41.33
CA VAL A 29 -48.20 -9.60 -40.28
C VAL A 29 -48.76 -9.96 -38.93
N GLU A 30 -47.96 -10.73 -38.21
CA GLU A 30 -48.19 -11.12 -36.84
C GLU A 30 -46.98 -10.69 -36.03
N ALA A 31 -47.19 -9.96 -34.94
CA ALA A 31 -46.12 -9.56 -34.04
C ALA A 31 -46.38 -10.17 -32.66
N SER A 32 -45.38 -10.89 -32.14
CA SER A 32 -45.33 -11.32 -30.75
C SER A 32 -44.64 -10.21 -29.95
N GLU A 33 -45.45 -9.50 -29.18
CA GLU A 33 -45.00 -8.34 -28.42
C GLU A 33 -44.38 -8.73 -27.09
N PRO A 34 -43.33 -8.03 -26.64
CA PRO A 34 -42.79 -8.23 -25.31
C PRO A 34 -43.79 -7.75 -24.24
N ARG A 35 -43.58 -8.14 -22.96
CA ARG A 35 -44.37 -7.58 -21.84
C ARG A 35 -44.38 -6.06 -21.93
N ALA A 36 -45.48 -5.40 -21.56
CA ALA A 36 -45.61 -3.94 -21.68
C ALA A 36 -45.06 -3.17 -20.46
N TYR A 37 -44.67 -3.84 -19.38
CA TYR A 37 -44.23 -3.22 -18.14
C TYR A 37 -43.22 -4.08 -17.37
N GLY A 38 -42.66 -3.52 -16.31
CA GLY A 38 -41.70 -4.22 -15.45
C GLY A 38 -40.30 -4.25 -16.05
N TYR A 39 -39.93 -3.21 -16.80
CA TYR A 39 -38.56 -3.01 -17.24
C TYR A 39 -37.82 -1.99 -16.39
N ARG A 40 -36.51 -2.13 -16.37
CA ARG A 40 -35.56 -1.18 -15.81
C ARG A 40 -34.44 -0.94 -16.82
N VAL A 41 -33.64 0.10 -16.59
CA VAL A 41 -32.45 0.35 -17.40
C VAL A 41 -31.54 -0.90 -17.41
N GLY A 42 -31.04 -1.23 -18.58
CA GLY A 42 -30.22 -2.42 -18.84
C GLY A 42 -31.00 -3.65 -19.27
N ASP A 43 -32.32 -3.70 -19.05
CA ASP A 43 -33.14 -4.85 -19.43
C ASP A 43 -33.22 -5.02 -20.95
N HIS A 44 -33.37 -6.27 -21.37
CA HIS A 44 -33.61 -6.66 -22.75
C HIS A 44 -35.08 -7.01 -22.98
N LEU A 45 -35.58 -6.64 -24.16
CA LEU A 45 -36.93 -6.98 -24.63
C LEU A 45 -36.87 -7.49 -26.06
N GLN A 46 -37.58 -8.59 -26.29
CA GLN A 46 -37.59 -9.29 -27.56
C GLN A 46 -38.94 -9.14 -28.23
N ARG A 47 -38.92 -8.70 -29.49
CA ARG A 47 -40.10 -8.60 -30.34
C ARG A 47 -39.91 -9.51 -31.55
N GLN A 48 -40.85 -10.42 -31.77
CA GLN A 48 -40.81 -11.32 -32.92
C GLN A 48 -41.85 -10.87 -33.94
N VAL A 49 -41.43 -10.64 -35.17
CA VAL A 49 -42.31 -10.25 -36.27
C VAL A 49 -42.31 -11.36 -37.31
N VAL A 50 -43.49 -11.86 -37.63
CA VAL A 50 -43.72 -12.87 -38.66
C VAL A 50 -44.53 -12.22 -39.77
N VAL A 51 -43.95 -12.16 -40.97
CA VAL A 51 -44.64 -11.73 -42.18
C VAL A 51 -44.90 -12.95 -43.06
N HIS A 52 -46.16 -13.19 -43.39
CA HIS A 52 -46.55 -14.15 -44.42
C HIS A 52 -46.44 -13.48 -45.78
N VAL A 53 -45.49 -13.95 -46.57
CA VAL A 53 -45.11 -13.38 -47.86
C VAL A 53 -45.66 -14.26 -48.97
N PRO A 54 -46.57 -13.76 -49.83
CA PRO A 54 -47.06 -14.55 -50.94
C PRO A 54 -45.96 -14.90 -51.96
N GLU A 55 -46.19 -15.95 -52.75
CA GLU A 55 -45.25 -16.36 -53.79
C GLU A 55 -44.98 -15.22 -54.80
N GLY A 56 -43.72 -15.09 -55.22
CA GLY A 56 -43.30 -14.06 -56.17
C GLY A 56 -43.03 -12.68 -55.56
N TRP A 57 -43.32 -12.46 -54.27
CA TRP A 57 -42.98 -11.23 -53.57
C TRP A 57 -41.58 -11.27 -52.98
N ARG A 58 -40.87 -10.14 -53.05
CA ARG A 58 -39.51 -9.98 -52.52
C ARG A 58 -39.46 -8.82 -51.53
N LEU A 59 -38.83 -9.05 -50.38
CA LEU A 59 -38.56 -8.01 -49.39
C LEU A 59 -37.54 -7.01 -49.96
N ASP A 60 -37.80 -5.71 -49.77
CA ASP A 60 -36.79 -4.68 -49.92
C ASP A 60 -35.90 -4.67 -48.67
N GLU A 61 -34.71 -5.27 -48.78
CA GLU A 61 -33.72 -5.40 -47.69
C GLU A 61 -33.30 -4.03 -47.12
N ALA A 62 -33.48 -2.92 -47.86
CA ALA A 62 -33.23 -1.57 -47.34
C ALA A 62 -34.21 -1.15 -46.25
N THR A 63 -35.39 -1.78 -46.17
CA THR A 63 -36.41 -1.51 -45.16
C THR A 63 -36.23 -2.30 -43.86
N LEU A 64 -35.27 -3.23 -43.81
CA LEU A 64 -34.98 -3.93 -42.58
C LEU A 64 -34.43 -2.97 -41.51
N PRO A 65 -34.86 -3.14 -40.25
CA PRO A 65 -34.32 -2.35 -39.17
C PRO A 65 -32.84 -2.68 -38.98
N ARG A 66 -32.04 -1.66 -38.69
CA ARG A 66 -30.60 -1.81 -38.44
C ARG A 66 -30.32 -1.63 -36.95
N PRO A 67 -29.47 -2.47 -36.34
CA PRO A 67 -29.01 -2.24 -34.99
C PRO A 67 -28.45 -0.82 -34.80
N GLY A 68 -28.81 -0.19 -33.68
CA GLY A 68 -28.45 1.19 -33.38
C GLY A 68 -29.59 1.95 -32.70
N GLY A 69 -29.39 3.27 -32.60
CA GLY A 69 -30.26 4.15 -31.81
C GLY A 69 -29.56 4.76 -30.59
N ARG A 70 -28.26 5.08 -30.69
CA ARG A 70 -27.49 5.71 -29.61
C ARG A 70 -28.23 6.94 -29.07
N GLY A 71 -28.47 6.98 -27.76
CA GLY A 71 -29.15 8.08 -27.09
C GLY A 71 -30.69 7.98 -27.08
N GLN A 72 -31.27 6.94 -27.68
CA GLN A 72 -32.71 6.66 -27.56
C GLN A 72 -33.00 5.93 -26.25
N ALA A 73 -34.28 5.92 -25.86
CA ALA A 73 -34.72 5.20 -24.66
C ALA A 73 -34.61 3.67 -24.81
N LEU A 74 -34.87 3.18 -26.01
CA LEU A 74 -34.76 1.79 -26.42
C LEU A 74 -33.78 1.74 -27.60
N GLU A 75 -32.74 0.93 -27.49
CA GLU A 75 -31.77 0.76 -28.57
C GLU A 75 -31.89 -0.65 -29.15
N LEU A 76 -32.00 -0.76 -30.47
CA LEU A 76 -32.04 -2.05 -31.15
C LEU A 76 -30.62 -2.64 -31.19
N ARG A 77 -30.40 -3.76 -30.49
CA ARG A 77 -29.09 -4.40 -30.34
C ARG A 77 -28.83 -5.42 -31.42
N HIS A 78 -29.82 -6.24 -31.72
CA HIS A 78 -29.71 -7.33 -32.70
C HIS A 78 -30.98 -7.47 -33.52
N VAL A 79 -30.78 -7.85 -34.78
CA VAL A 79 -31.84 -8.23 -35.71
C VAL A 79 -31.45 -9.58 -36.28
N THR A 80 -32.23 -10.61 -35.99
CA THR A 80 -31.99 -11.97 -36.48
C THR A 80 -33.13 -12.36 -37.40
N ARG A 81 -32.80 -12.80 -38.61
CA ARG A 81 -33.76 -13.38 -39.54
C ARG A 81 -33.76 -14.90 -39.39
N ARG A 82 -34.92 -15.50 -39.16
CA ARG A 82 -35.09 -16.96 -39.15
C ARG A 82 -35.80 -17.43 -40.42
N GLY A 83 -35.45 -18.66 -40.83
CA GLY A 83 -36.02 -19.33 -41.98
C GLY A 83 -35.27 -19.07 -43.31
N PRO A 84 -35.42 -19.98 -44.29
CA PRO A 84 -34.78 -19.83 -45.59
C PRO A 84 -35.39 -18.68 -46.39
N ALA A 85 -34.57 -17.97 -47.15
CA ALA A 85 -35.05 -16.94 -48.07
C ALA A 85 -35.99 -17.56 -49.12
N GLY A 86 -37.18 -16.98 -49.29
CA GLY A 86 -38.17 -17.45 -50.25
C GLY A 86 -39.14 -18.53 -49.73
N SER A 87 -39.14 -18.83 -48.43
CA SER A 87 -40.06 -19.80 -47.78
C SER A 87 -41.52 -19.35 -47.67
N GLY A 88 -41.88 -18.20 -48.25
CA GLY A 88 -43.18 -17.55 -48.05
C GLY A 88 -43.41 -17.03 -46.61
N ARG A 89 -42.40 -17.09 -45.74
CA ARG A 89 -42.47 -16.63 -44.35
C ARG A 89 -41.18 -15.92 -43.95
N LEU A 90 -41.30 -14.65 -43.57
CA LEU A 90 -40.22 -13.85 -43.02
C LEU A 90 -40.37 -13.77 -41.50
N GLU A 91 -39.43 -14.35 -40.76
CA GLU A 91 -39.36 -14.23 -39.30
C GLU A 91 -38.21 -13.31 -38.92
N LEU A 92 -38.51 -12.28 -38.13
CA LEU A 92 -37.54 -11.32 -37.60
C LEU A 92 -37.61 -11.33 -36.07
N ASP A 93 -36.49 -11.63 -35.41
CA ASP A 93 -36.30 -11.36 -33.99
C ASP A 93 -35.58 -10.03 -33.81
N LEU A 94 -36.20 -9.13 -33.06
CA LEU A 94 -35.65 -7.83 -32.71
C LEU A 94 -35.35 -7.82 -31.21
N ASP A 95 -34.07 -7.66 -30.85
CA ASP A 95 -33.62 -7.54 -29.46
C ASP A 95 -33.33 -6.07 -29.16
N TYR A 96 -34.09 -5.48 -28.26
CA TYR A 96 -33.89 -4.11 -27.79
C TYR A 96 -33.37 -4.11 -26.36
N GLN A 97 -32.55 -3.12 -26.04
CA GLN A 97 -32.09 -2.86 -24.69
C GLN A 97 -32.58 -1.50 -24.19
N VAL A 98 -33.00 -1.44 -22.93
CA VAL A 98 -33.45 -0.22 -22.27
C VAL A 98 -32.23 0.61 -21.83
N PHE A 99 -32.07 1.81 -22.38
CA PHE A 99 -31.03 2.75 -21.98
C PHE A 99 -31.55 3.94 -21.15
N LEU A 100 -32.87 4.17 -21.16
CA LEU A 100 -33.48 5.19 -20.34
C LEU A 100 -33.48 4.79 -18.86
N ALA A 101 -32.89 5.63 -18.02
CA ALA A 101 -33.00 5.56 -16.56
C ALA A 101 -33.91 6.71 -16.05
N PRO A 102 -35.24 6.54 -16.07
CA PRO A 102 -36.14 7.63 -15.70
C PRO A 102 -36.19 7.78 -14.18
N ALA A 103 -36.43 9.01 -13.68
CA ALA A 103 -36.61 9.29 -12.25
C ALA A 103 -37.99 8.87 -11.72
N GLN A 104 -38.97 8.71 -12.62
CA GLN A 104 -40.32 8.25 -12.33
C GLN A 104 -40.72 7.21 -13.39
N VAL A 105 -41.80 6.47 -13.16
CA VAL A 105 -42.30 5.51 -14.15
C VAL A 105 -42.60 6.25 -15.45
N ARG A 106 -42.06 5.76 -16.57
CA ARG A 106 -42.24 6.36 -17.89
C ARG A 106 -42.51 5.30 -18.94
N THR A 107 -43.54 5.53 -19.75
CA THR A 107 -43.83 4.72 -20.93
C THR A 107 -43.12 5.30 -22.15
N VAL A 108 -42.46 4.43 -22.92
CA VAL A 108 -41.81 4.74 -24.19
C VAL A 108 -42.28 3.75 -25.24
N GLU A 109 -42.31 4.18 -26.49
CA GLU A 109 -42.76 3.33 -27.59
C GLU A 109 -41.58 2.64 -28.27
N ILE A 110 -41.73 1.35 -28.58
CA ILE A 110 -40.97 0.70 -29.65
C ILE A 110 -41.47 1.31 -30.95
N ALA A 111 -40.58 1.91 -31.74
CA ALA A 111 -40.94 2.56 -32.98
C ALA A 111 -41.65 1.57 -33.94
N PRO A 112 -42.66 2.03 -34.70
CA PRO A 112 -43.30 1.20 -35.71
C PRO A 112 -42.29 0.86 -36.82
N LEU A 113 -42.39 -0.34 -37.37
CA LEU A 113 -41.52 -0.83 -38.44
C LEU A 113 -42.33 -0.94 -39.74
N ARG A 114 -41.81 -0.34 -40.82
CA ARG A 114 -42.41 -0.40 -42.15
C ARG A 114 -41.56 -1.28 -43.05
N LEU A 115 -42.10 -2.42 -43.46
CA LEU A 115 -41.44 -3.37 -44.34
C LEU A 115 -42.04 -3.28 -45.73
N ARG A 116 -41.21 -3.01 -46.75
CA ARG A 116 -41.69 -2.93 -48.13
C ARG A 116 -41.43 -4.23 -48.87
N PHE A 117 -42.42 -4.68 -49.61
CA PHE A 117 -42.34 -5.86 -50.45
C PHE A 117 -42.68 -5.48 -51.89
N ALA A 118 -41.83 -5.91 -52.83
CA ALA A 118 -42.05 -5.77 -54.27
C ALA A 118 -42.66 -7.06 -54.82
N GLY A 119 -43.87 -6.97 -55.35
CA GLY A 119 -44.54 -8.04 -56.11
C GLY A 119 -44.37 -7.87 -57.62
N ALA A 120 -45.08 -8.68 -58.40
CA ALA A 120 -44.98 -8.68 -59.87
C ALA A 120 -45.49 -7.39 -60.54
N SER A 121 -46.48 -6.72 -59.95
CA SER A 121 -47.15 -5.55 -60.54
C SER A 121 -47.26 -4.34 -59.60
N ARG A 122 -46.94 -4.48 -58.32
CA ARG A 122 -47.03 -3.40 -57.32
C ARG A 122 -46.05 -3.59 -56.17
N ILE A 123 -45.78 -2.50 -55.45
CA ILE A 123 -45.08 -2.48 -54.17
C ILE A 123 -46.13 -2.31 -53.08
N GLU A 124 -46.03 -3.09 -52.02
CA GLU A 124 -46.91 -3.05 -50.86
C GLU A 124 -46.05 -2.85 -49.60
N GLU A 125 -46.52 -2.01 -48.69
CA GLU A 125 -45.85 -1.72 -47.42
C GLU A 125 -46.66 -2.34 -46.30
N VAL A 126 -46.00 -3.09 -45.42
CA VAL A 126 -46.61 -3.62 -44.22
C VAL A 126 -46.11 -2.87 -43.01
N LEU A 127 -47.06 -2.43 -42.19
CA LEU A 127 -46.80 -1.75 -40.93
C LEU A 127 -46.83 -2.75 -39.78
N VAL A 128 -45.73 -2.82 -39.06
CA VAL A 128 -45.68 -3.38 -37.70
C VAL A 128 -45.89 -2.21 -36.75
N GLU A 129 -46.96 -2.26 -35.98
CA GLU A 129 -47.40 -1.15 -35.13
C GLU A 129 -46.37 -0.76 -34.06
N ALA A 130 -46.52 0.42 -33.47
CA ALA A 130 -45.75 0.77 -32.28
C ALA A 130 -46.18 -0.08 -31.08
N TRP A 131 -45.28 -0.30 -30.13
CA TRP A 131 -45.62 -1.04 -28.90
C TRP A 131 -45.16 -0.30 -27.64
N PRO A 132 -46.06 -0.04 -26.67
CA PRO A 132 -45.72 0.70 -25.47
C PRO A 132 -44.96 -0.17 -24.46
N VAL A 133 -43.88 0.38 -23.93
CA VAL A 133 -43.03 -0.23 -22.92
C VAL A 133 -42.88 0.70 -21.73
N THR A 134 -43.30 0.24 -20.55
CA THR A 134 -43.23 0.98 -19.29
C THR A 134 -41.97 0.63 -18.52
N ILE A 135 -41.15 1.65 -18.27
CA ILE A 135 -39.86 1.56 -17.59
C ILE A 135 -40.00 2.17 -16.19
N SER A 136 -39.61 1.38 -15.20
CA SER A 136 -39.60 1.78 -13.79
C SER A 136 -38.22 2.35 -13.39
N PRO A 137 -38.19 3.30 -12.45
CA PRO A 137 -36.93 3.83 -11.93
C PRO A 137 -36.15 2.75 -11.14
N LEU A 138 -34.81 2.85 -11.13
CA LEU A 138 -33.95 1.99 -10.30
C LEU A 138 -34.03 2.33 -8.81
N VAL A 139 -34.22 3.61 -8.52
CA VAL A 139 -34.23 4.16 -7.17
C VAL A 139 -35.65 4.67 -6.88
N PRO A 140 -36.21 4.45 -5.68
CA PRO A 140 -37.50 5.01 -5.34
C PRO A 140 -37.46 6.55 -5.41
N VAL A 141 -38.58 7.15 -5.82
CA VAL A 141 -38.74 8.62 -5.86
C VAL A 141 -38.51 9.24 -4.48
N GLN A 142 -38.88 8.51 -3.43
CA GLN A 142 -38.72 8.91 -2.04
C GLN A 142 -37.74 7.96 -1.36
N ALA A 143 -36.67 8.55 -0.84
CA ALA A 143 -35.64 7.86 -0.12
C ALA A 143 -36.11 7.39 1.27
N PRO A 144 -35.93 6.10 1.63
CA PRO A 144 -36.15 5.64 2.99
C PRO A 144 -35.15 6.26 3.99
N THR A 145 -35.66 7.05 4.93
CA THR A 145 -34.85 7.83 5.89
C THR A 145 -34.18 7.00 6.99
N ARG A 146 -34.67 5.78 7.29
CA ARG A 146 -34.21 5.01 8.44
C ARG A 146 -32.81 4.41 8.27
N ARG A 147 -32.40 4.02 7.04
CA ARG A 147 -31.07 3.42 6.74
C ARG A 147 -30.60 3.52 5.26
N GLY A 148 -31.18 4.36 4.38
CA GLY A 148 -30.53 4.60 3.07
C GLY A 148 -31.33 5.32 1.98
N TYR A 149 -30.63 6.21 1.27
CA TYR A 149 -31.02 7.25 0.30
C TYR A 149 -31.37 8.65 0.87
N GLY A 150 -31.31 8.83 2.21
CA GLY A 150 -31.53 10.12 2.87
C GLY A 150 -30.45 11.16 2.58
N GLU A 151 -30.08 11.97 3.57
CA GLU A 151 -29.00 12.96 3.42
C GLU A 151 -27.67 12.33 2.95
N LEU A 152 -26.80 13.17 2.38
CA LEU A 152 -25.47 12.78 1.96
C LEU A 152 -24.76 12.07 3.11
N GLN A 153 -24.36 10.82 2.89
CA GLN A 153 -23.63 10.06 3.90
C GLN A 153 -22.23 10.66 4.08
N PRO A 154 -21.70 10.69 5.31
CA PRO A 154 -20.34 11.14 5.54
C PRO A 154 -19.34 10.24 4.80
N ASP A 155 -18.21 10.83 4.43
CA ASP A 155 -17.14 10.10 3.74
C ASP A 155 -16.67 8.91 4.56
N LYS A 156 -16.52 7.76 3.89
CA LYS A 156 -15.95 6.57 4.51
C LYS A 156 -14.45 6.78 4.72
N PRO A 157 -13.92 6.58 5.94
CA PRO A 157 -12.49 6.76 6.18
C PRO A 157 -11.67 5.78 5.32
N PRO A 158 -10.44 6.16 4.93
CA PRO A 158 -9.59 5.29 4.14
C PRO A 158 -9.26 4.01 4.92
N PRO A 159 -9.16 2.86 4.23
CA PRO A 159 -8.73 1.63 4.88
C PRO A 159 -7.30 1.80 5.42
N LEU A 160 -7.08 1.39 6.66
CA LEU A 160 -5.76 1.42 7.29
C LEU A 160 -4.91 0.24 6.81
N ILE A 161 -3.60 0.46 6.65
CA ILE A 161 -2.62 -0.58 6.30
C ILE A 161 -2.17 -1.28 7.59
N ASP A 162 -2.12 -2.61 7.59
CA ASP A 162 -1.59 -3.37 8.73
C ASP A 162 -0.08 -3.16 8.88
N THR A 163 0.32 -2.46 9.94
CA THR A 163 1.72 -2.18 10.29
C THR A 163 2.30 -3.18 11.31
N GLY A 164 1.59 -4.23 11.69
CA GLY A 164 1.97 -5.14 12.79
C GLY A 164 3.30 -5.87 12.55
N ALA A 165 3.60 -6.26 11.31
CA ALA A 165 4.88 -6.89 10.97
C ALA A 165 6.05 -5.89 11.04
N ALA A 166 5.86 -4.66 10.57
CA ALA A 166 6.89 -3.62 10.59
C ALA A 166 7.22 -3.19 12.03
N ARG A 167 6.19 -3.04 12.88
CA ARG A 167 6.35 -2.68 14.29
C ARG A 167 7.15 -3.71 15.07
N ARG A 168 6.84 -5.00 14.90
CA ARG A 168 7.60 -6.11 15.53
C ARG A 168 9.06 -6.15 15.09
N ARG A 169 9.35 -5.90 13.81
CA ARG A 169 10.73 -5.81 13.32
C ARG A 169 11.48 -4.64 13.96
N LEU A 170 10.84 -3.49 14.10
CA LEU A 170 11.43 -2.32 14.76
C LEU A 170 11.72 -2.60 16.23
N GLU A 171 10.80 -3.26 16.94
CA GLU A 171 11.01 -3.70 18.33
C GLU A 171 12.24 -4.60 18.46
N TRP A 172 12.40 -5.60 17.59
CA TRP A 172 13.59 -6.47 17.59
C TRP A 172 14.88 -5.70 17.29
N PHE A 173 14.87 -4.77 16.33
CA PHE A 173 16.04 -3.93 16.05
C PHE A 173 16.37 -3.01 17.22
N ALA A 174 15.37 -2.45 17.91
CA ALA A 174 15.59 -1.62 19.08
C ALA A 174 16.22 -2.42 20.23
N VAL A 175 15.75 -3.65 20.48
CA VAL A 175 16.34 -4.56 21.47
C VAL A 175 17.79 -4.90 21.09
N ALA A 176 18.06 -5.26 19.84
CA ALA A 176 19.41 -5.57 19.37
C ALA A 176 20.35 -4.37 19.52
N ALA A 177 19.90 -3.16 19.14
CA ALA A 177 20.67 -1.94 19.29
C ALA A 177 20.98 -1.63 20.77
N ALA A 178 20.00 -1.81 21.66
CA ALA A 178 20.19 -1.61 23.10
C ALA A 178 21.24 -2.59 23.69
N LEU A 179 21.20 -3.87 23.27
CA LEU A 179 22.19 -4.86 23.70
C LEU A 179 23.60 -4.53 23.20
N LEU A 180 23.72 -4.08 21.94
CA LEU A 180 25.01 -3.64 21.38
C LEU A 180 25.56 -2.40 22.10
N LEU A 181 24.70 -1.43 22.44
CA LEU A 181 25.11 -0.26 23.22
C LEU A 181 25.52 -0.64 24.65
N ALA A 182 24.79 -1.54 25.29
CA ALA A 182 25.14 -2.05 26.61
C ALA A 182 26.50 -2.78 26.58
N TRP A 183 26.73 -3.62 25.56
CA TRP A 183 28.02 -4.27 25.34
C TRP A 183 29.16 -3.26 25.16
N LEU A 184 28.96 -2.26 24.30
CA LEU A 184 29.93 -1.19 24.06
C LEU A 184 30.24 -0.42 25.35
N ALA A 185 29.22 -0.12 26.15
CA ALA A 185 29.38 0.53 27.44
C ALA A 185 30.21 -0.32 28.40
N VAL A 186 29.98 -1.63 28.48
CA VAL A 186 30.77 -2.53 29.33
C VAL A 186 32.23 -2.56 28.88
N VAL A 187 32.50 -2.68 27.57
CA VAL A 187 33.86 -2.76 27.02
C VAL A 187 34.64 -1.46 27.25
N HIS A 188 34.03 -0.31 26.99
CA HIS A 188 34.74 0.97 27.03
C HIS A 188 34.68 1.72 28.36
N LEU A 189 33.60 1.56 29.14
CA LEU A 189 33.41 2.27 30.41
C LEU A 189 33.56 1.35 31.63
N GLY A 190 33.60 0.02 31.48
CA GLY A 190 33.71 -0.89 32.61
C GLY A 190 35.17 -1.09 33.06
N PRO A 191 35.85 -2.18 32.63
CA PRO A 191 37.20 -2.52 33.08
C PRO A 191 38.27 -1.43 32.85
N PRO A 192 38.38 -0.79 31.66
CA PRO A 192 39.46 0.18 31.42
C PRO A 192 39.27 1.48 32.22
N TRP A 193 38.03 1.92 32.45
CA TRP A 193 37.76 3.10 33.28
C TRP A 193 37.99 2.82 34.77
N ALA A 194 37.57 1.64 35.26
CA ALA A 194 37.87 1.21 36.63
C ALA A 194 39.38 1.08 36.87
N ALA A 195 40.10 0.47 35.92
CA ALA A 195 41.57 0.38 35.95
C ALA A 195 42.23 1.77 35.91
N ALA A 196 41.73 2.69 35.07
CA ALA A 196 42.22 4.07 35.02
C ALA A 196 41.96 4.85 36.32
N ARG A 197 40.85 4.58 37.02
CA ARG A 197 40.48 5.25 38.28
C ARG A 197 41.24 4.72 39.50
N ASN A 198 41.67 3.45 39.46
CA ASN A 198 42.41 2.77 40.53
C ASN A 198 43.93 2.79 40.34
N ARG A 199 44.46 3.59 39.42
CA ARG A 199 45.91 3.70 39.23
C ARG A 199 46.62 4.17 40.51
N PRO A 200 47.68 3.48 40.96
CA PRO A 200 48.35 3.72 42.23
C PRO A 200 48.69 5.18 42.56
N PHE A 201 49.35 5.90 41.64
CA PHE A 201 49.73 7.30 41.84
C PHE A 201 48.54 8.26 41.68
N GLY A 202 47.54 7.91 40.86
CA GLY A 202 46.27 8.63 40.79
C GLY A 202 45.48 8.64 42.11
N VAL A 203 45.56 7.56 42.91
CA VAL A 203 44.97 7.48 44.25
C VAL A 203 45.81 8.31 45.24
N ALA A 204 47.13 8.16 45.24
CA ALA A 204 48.01 8.93 46.12
C ALA A 204 47.89 10.44 45.87
N TRP A 205 47.91 10.89 44.62
CA TRP A 205 47.76 12.31 44.27
C TRP A 205 46.49 12.94 44.86
N ARG A 206 45.35 12.22 44.81
CA ARG A 206 44.09 12.72 45.39
C ARG A 206 44.18 12.92 46.90
N ARG A 207 44.90 12.04 47.61
CA ARG A 207 45.15 12.16 49.05
C ARG A 207 46.17 13.26 49.37
N LEU A 208 47.18 13.45 48.52
CA LEU A 208 48.27 14.42 48.71
C LEU A 208 47.94 15.84 48.21
N HIS A 209 46.91 16.04 47.39
CA HIS A 209 46.62 17.34 46.76
C HIS A 209 46.42 18.47 47.78
N GLY A 210 45.80 18.16 48.91
CA GLY A 210 45.53 19.08 50.02
C GLY A 210 46.68 19.29 51.01
N LEU A 211 47.85 18.66 50.80
CA LEU A 211 49.00 18.82 51.70
C LEU A 211 49.51 20.27 51.64
N ALA A 212 49.70 20.90 52.81
CA ALA A 212 50.31 22.23 52.91
C ALA A 212 51.75 22.22 52.36
N SER A 213 52.35 23.40 52.10
CA SER A 213 53.78 23.45 51.75
C SER A 213 54.67 23.02 52.92
N ASN A 214 54.23 23.33 54.14
CA ASN A 214 54.87 22.92 55.39
C ASN A 214 53.83 22.20 56.30
N PRO A 215 53.48 20.92 56.05
CA PRO A 215 52.59 20.13 56.92
C PRO A 215 53.12 19.93 58.34
N ALA A 216 52.26 19.55 59.29
CA ALA A 216 52.69 19.03 60.59
C ALA A 216 53.40 17.67 60.43
N GLU A 217 54.21 17.25 61.40
CA GLU A 217 54.99 15.99 61.38
C GLU A 217 54.12 14.75 61.09
N ALA A 218 52.95 14.65 61.73
CA ALA A 218 52.01 13.54 61.50
C ALA A 218 51.50 13.50 60.04
N ALA A 219 51.10 14.65 59.50
CA ALA A 219 50.62 14.76 58.13
C ALA A 219 51.73 14.55 57.08
N TRP A 220 52.98 14.89 57.43
CA TRP A 220 54.16 14.61 56.61
C TRP A 220 54.46 13.11 56.55
N ARG A 221 54.49 12.42 57.70
CA ARG A 221 54.69 10.97 57.75
C ARG A 221 53.60 10.23 56.99
N GLU A 222 52.33 10.61 57.16
CA GLU A 222 51.22 10.03 56.41
C GLU A 222 51.40 10.21 54.89
N ALA A 223 51.77 11.42 54.45
CA ALA A 223 52.04 11.71 53.04
C ALA A 223 53.17 10.81 52.47
N CYS A 224 54.26 10.61 53.22
CA CYS A 224 55.34 9.71 52.84
C CYS A 224 54.87 8.25 52.73
N VAL A 225 54.06 7.75 53.67
CA VAL A 225 53.46 6.41 53.59
C VAL A 225 52.62 6.26 52.33
N GLN A 226 51.79 7.26 51.99
CA GLN A 226 50.91 7.21 50.81
C GLN A 226 51.69 7.14 49.49
N VAL A 227 52.80 7.87 49.37
CA VAL A 227 53.67 7.80 48.17
C VAL A 227 54.39 6.46 48.12
N HIS A 228 54.85 5.92 49.25
CA HIS A 228 55.51 4.62 49.32
C HIS A 228 54.55 3.46 48.97
N GLU A 229 53.30 3.51 49.44
CA GLU A 229 52.25 2.55 49.07
C GLU A 229 51.93 2.62 47.57
N ALA A 230 51.91 3.82 46.97
CA ALA A 230 51.73 3.95 45.52
C ALA A 230 52.92 3.39 44.73
N LEU A 231 54.15 3.63 45.17
CA LEU A 231 55.36 3.04 44.59
C LEU A 231 55.33 1.52 44.66
N ASN A 232 55.01 0.95 45.82
CA ASN A 232 54.98 -0.49 46.01
C ASN A 232 53.89 -1.16 45.16
N ARG A 233 52.69 -0.56 45.10
CA ARG A 233 51.61 -1.07 44.24
C ARG A 233 51.92 -0.91 42.74
N SER A 234 52.67 0.12 42.35
CA SER A 234 53.12 0.31 40.97
C SER A 234 54.22 -0.69 40.60
N ALA A 235 55.16 -0.97 41.52
CA ALA A 235 56.23 -1.94 41.31
C ALA A 235 55.78 -3.41 41.44
N GLY A 236 54.68 -3.67 42.15
CA GLY A 236 54.23 -5.02 42.50
C GLY A 236 55.01 -5.68 43.65
N GLU A 237 55.98 -4.97 44.21
CA GLU A 237 56.87 -5.39 45.29
C GLU A 237 57.26 -4.18 46.16
N VAL A 238 57.87 -4.43 47.33
CA VAL A 238 58.36 -3.34 48.19
C VAL A 238 59.63 -2.74 47.57
N LEU A 239 59.55 -1.48 47.16
CA LEU A 239 60.62 -0.81 46.44
C LEU A 239 61.56 -0.06 47.40
N PHE A 240 62.82 -0.49 47.43
CA PHE A 240 63.91 0.22 48.11
C PHE A 240 64.84 0.89 47.09
N GLU A 241 65.71 1.78 47.57
CA GLU A 241 66.70 2.51 46.75
C GLU A 241 67.49 1.60 45.80
N ARG A 242 67.92 0.43 46.27
CA ARG A 242 68.68 -0.56 45.48
C ARG A 242 67.86 -1.21 44.35
N GLY A 243 66.54 -1.20 44.45
CA GLY A 243 65.61 -1.75 43.46
C GLY A 243 65.09 -0.72 42.46
N LEU A 244 65.50 0.55 42.57
CA LEU A 244 64.96 1.60 41.71
C LEU A 244 65.34 1.41 40.23
N ASP A 245 66.57 0.97 39.96
CA ASP A 245 67.04 0.79 38.57
C ASP A 245 66.33 -0.39 37.88
N SER A 246 66.02 -1.47 38.62
CA SER A 246 65.23 -2.59 38.08
C SER A 246 63.77 -2.20 37.87
N PHE A 247 63.20 -1.35 38.72
CA PHE A 247 61.86 -0.80 38.53
C PHE A 247 61.78 0.06 37.26
N VAL A 248 62.72 0.98 37.05
CA VAL A 248 62.74 1.84 35.87
C VAL A 248 62.99 1.04 34.59
N ALA A 249 63.81 -0.02 34.65
CA ALA A 249 63.99 -0.94 33.51
C ALA A 249 62.69 -1.67 33.13
N ARG A 250 61.84 -2.02 34.11
CA ARG A 250 60.53 -2.65 33.87
C ARG A 250 59.45 -1.64 33.46
N GLN A 251 59.57 -0.38 33.89
CA GLN A 251 58.60 0.69 33.60
C GLN A 251 59.33 1.96 33.11
N PRO A 252 59.68 2.03 31.81
CA PRO A 252 60.50 3.11 31.26
C PRO A 252 59.83 4.49 31.36
N ALA A 253 58.50 4.55 31.53
CA ALA A 253 57.77 5.80 31.74
C ALA A 253 58.25 6.58 32.99
N PHE A 254 58.82 5.90 33.99
CA PHE A 254 59.36 6.55 35.20
C PHE A 254 60.82 7.03 35.06
N ALA A 255 61.46 6.83 33.89
CA ALA A 255 62.86 7.21 33.69
C ALA A 255 63.10 8.71 33.92
N ALA A 256 62.19 9.57 33.46
CA ALA A 256 62.28 11.02 33.63
C ALA A 256 62.20 11.50 35.10
N VAL A 257 61.63 10.68 35.99
CA VAL A 257 61.44 10.98 37.42
C VAL A 257 62.35 10.18 38.34
N ARG A 258 63.27 9.37 37.77
CA ARG A 258 64.15 8.46 38.51
C ARG A 258 64.92 9.16 39.62
N ASP A 259 65.62 10.25 39.32
CA ASP A 259 66.50 10.90 40.29
C ASP A 259 65.73 11.53 41.45
N GLU A 260 64.51 12.00 41.19
CA GLU A 260 63.62 12.52 42.23
C GLU A 260 63.05 11.40 43.10
N LEU A 261 62.78 10.22 42.52
CA LEU A 261 62.38 9.02 43.27
C LEU A 261 63.53 8.49 44.15
N ALA A 262 64.77 8.52 43.66
CA ALA A 262 65.94 8.18 44.46
C ALA A 262 66.06 9.12 45.66
N ARG A 263 65.93 10.43 45.44
CA ARG A 263 65.91 11.44 46.49
C ARG A 263 64.78 11.20 47.50
N PHE A 264 63.59 10.85 47.03
CA PHE A 264 62.46 10.51 47.91
C PHE A 264 62.74 9.30 48.78
N LEU A 265 63.25 8.20 48.21
CA LEU A 265 63.52 6.96 48.96
C LEU A 265 64.61 7.16 50.03
N GLN A 266 65.64 7.95 49.73
CA GLN A 266 66.67 8.34 50.69
C GLN A 266 66.09 9.20 51.82
N MET A 267 65.31 10.23 51.47
CA MET A 267 64.66 11.12 52.44
C MET A 267 63.67 10.37 53.34
N SER A 268 62.80 9.53 52.76
CA SER A 268 61.83 8.76 53.53
C SER A 268 62.53 7.78 54.47
N ARG A 269 63.65 7.17 54.04
CA ARG A 269 64.42 6.27 54.89
C ARG A 269 64.99 7.02 56.09
N ALA A 270 65.52 8.24 55.89
CA ALA A 270 65.99 9.08 56.97
C ALA A 270 64.85 9.52 57.91
N GLU A 271 63.64 9.80 57.39
CA GLU A 271 62.47 10.21 58.17
C GLU A 271 61.87 9.08 59.02
N PHE A 272 61.89 7.83 58.53
CA PHE A 272 61.33 6.67 59.24
C PHE A 272 62.33 5.96 60.15
N PHE A 273 63.63 6.01 59.85
CA PHE A 273 64.66 5.21 60.53
C PHE A 273 65.86 6.03 61.06
N GLY A 274 65.81 7.36 61.01
CA GLY A 274 66.86 8.25 61.49
C GLY A 274 66.34 9.65 61.85
N ASP A 275 67.25 10.63 61.91
CA ASP A 275 66.93 12.05 62.10
C ASP A 275 66.98 12.78 60.75
N ALA A 276 65.83 12.99 60.12
CA ALA A 276 65.72 13.78 58.90
C ALA A 276 65.60 15.27 59.22
N ALA A 277 66.54 16.08 58.72
CA ALA A 277 66.41 17.54 58.73
C ALA A 277 65.44 17.97 57.62
N ARG A 278 64.22 18.31 58.01
CA ARG A 278 63.19 18.78 57.08
C ARG A 278 63.55 20.13 56.47
N GLN A 279 63.39 20.23 55.15
CA GLN A 279 63.62 21.46 54.42
C GLN A 279 62.30 22.23 54.23
N LYS A 280 62.43 23.55 54.08
CA LYS A 280 61.29 24.41 53.75
C LYS A 280 60.73 23.99 52.40
N ASP A 281 59.40 23.90 52.30
CA ASP A 281 58.65 23.54 51.08
C ASP A 281 58.72 22.05 50.64
N ASP A 282 59.18 21.15 51.52
CA ASP A 282 59.18 19.70 51.28
C ASP A 282 57.79 19.15 50.91
N GLY A 283 56.71 19.71 51.49
CA GLY A 283 55.34 19.34 51.15
C GLY A 283 54.92 19.76 49.73
N ALA A 284 55.43 20.89 49.23
CA ALA A 284 55.20 21.32 47.86
C ALA A 284 56.01 20.46 46.87
N TRP A 285 57.23 20.10 47.22
CA TRP A 285 58.08 19.20 46.43
C TRP A 285 57.47 17.79 46.32
N LEU A 286 57.01 17.19 47.43
CA LEU A 286 56.40 15.86 47.44
C LEU A 286 55.12 15.81 46.59
N ARG A 287 54.31 16.88 46.62
CA ARG A 287 53.17 17.03 45.72
C ARG A 287 53.63 17.08 44.26
N ALA A 288 54.62 17.90 43.92
CA ALA A 288 55.13 17.99 42.55
C ALA A 288 55.67 16.64 42.03
N LEU A 289 56.38 15.89 42.88
CA LEU A 289 56.84 14.53 42.58
C LEU A 289 55.66 13.59 42.32
N CYS A 290 54.67 13.54 43.22
CA CYS A 290 53.49 12.68 43.06
C CYS A 290 52.71 13.00 41.78
N ARG A 291 52.63 14.29 41.39
CA ARG A 291 52.04 14.72 40.12
C ARG A 291 52.81 14.17 38.92
N ARG A 292 54.14 14.31 38.90
CA ARG A 292 54.99 13.78 37.82
C ARG A 292 54.90 12.25 37.71
N CYS A 293 54.90 11.54 38.84
CA CYS A 293 54.70 10.09 38.86
C CYS A 293 53.31 9.68 38.33
N ARG A 294 52.26 10.45 38.63
CA ARG A 294 50.91 10.21 38.09
C ARG A 294 50.85 10.46 36.57
N ASP A 295 51.56 11.46 36.07
CA ASP A 295 51.58 11.78 34.65
C ASP A 295 52.43 10.74 33.87
N ALA A 296 53.51 10.24 34.47
CA ALA A 296 54.27 9.07 33.98
C ALA A 296 53.44 7.78 33.95
N GLU A 297 52.67 7.49 35.01
CA GLU A 297 51.70 6.37 35.07
C GLU A 297 50.57 6.49 34.03
N ARG A 298 50.38 7.69 33.46
CA ARG A 298 49.42 7.95 32.39
C ARG A 298 50.01 7.90 30.99
N GLY A 299 51.32 7.74 30.86
CA GLY A 299 52.02 7.81 29.57
C GLY A 299 51.99 9.21 28.97
N MET A 300 51.90 10.25 29.82
CA MET A 300 51.87 11.66 29.43
C MET A 300 53.19 12.38 29.77
N ALA A 301 54.26 11.62 30.07
CA ALA A 301 55.58 12.10 30.47
C ALA A 301 56.61 11.93 29.35
#